data_AF-A0AA38F493-F1
#
_entry.id   AF-A0AA38F493-F1
#
_cell.length_a   1.000
_cell.length_b   1.000
_cell.length_c   1.000
_cell.angle_alpha   90.00
_cell.angle_beta   90.00
_cell.angle_gamma   90.00
#
_symmetry.space_group_name_H-M   'P 1'
#
loop_
_entity.id
_entity.type
_entity.pdbx_description
1 polymer ?
#
loop_
_entity_poly.entity_id
_entity_poly.type
_entity_poly.pdbx_seq_one_letter_code
_entity_poly.pdbx_strand_id
1 'polypeptide(L)'
;MPIHSVVAVILFSVCIIRAEASYLNNKRYVYGRRGPSVSHNYRDALTKSILFFEGQRSGKLPPDQRMRWRGDSGLSDGSTERVDSTGGYYDEGDNVKFGLPMAFTTTMLSWSVLEFGGRMGNDLQHARNAIRWAADYLLKATAHPGTIYVQVGDPNMDHKCWERPEDMDTPRSVYKIDAQNPGSDVASETAAALAAASMGFPINRPLLFAASPANCNA
;
A
#
# COMPACT_ATOMS: atom_id res chain seq x y z
N MET A 1 -10.01 16.23 4.52
CA MET A 1 -8.59 16.47 4.83
C MET A 1 -8.14 15.39 5.82
N PRO A 2 -7.15 14.55 5.47
CA PRO A 2 -6.96 13.23 6.07
C PRO A 2 -5.97 13.32 7.23
N ILE A 3 -6.48 13.17 8.46
CA ILE A 3 -5.64 13.12 9.66
C ILE A 3 -5.37 11.65 10.06
N HIS A 4 -6.15 10.69 9.55
CA HIS A 4 -6.08 9.29 9.99
C HIS A 4 -5.12 8.40 9.17
N SER A 5 -5.06 8.53 7.84
CA SER A 5 -4.05 7.86 7.01
C SER A 5 -2.60 8.20 7.39
N VAL A 6 -2.35 9.46 7.77
CA VAL A 6 -1.05 9.89 8.27
C VAL A 6 -0.70 9.21 9.59
N VAL A 7 -1.67 8.88 10.44
CA VAL A 7 -1.44 8.19 11.72
C VAL A 7 -1.00 6.75 11.52
N ALA A 8 -1.52 6.01 10.55
CA ALA A 8 -1.08 4.63 10.29
C ALA A 8 0.37 4.58 9.79
N VAL A 9 0.77 5.50 8.90
CA VAL A 9 2.15 5.59 8.38
C VAL A 9 3.12 6.19 9.42
N ILE A 10 2.67 7.15 10.24
CA ILE A 10 3.43 7.64 11.39
C ILE A 10 3.63 6.53 12.42
N LEU A 11 2.63 5.69 12.70
CA LEU A 11 2.79 4.56 13.63
C LEU A 11 3.80 3.54 13.08
N PHE A 12 3.79 3.26 11.77
CA PHE A 12 4.80 2.42 11.13
C PHE A 12 6.22 2.99 11.29
N SER A 13 6.37 4.30 11.06
CA SER A 13 7.65 5.01 11.15
C SER A 13 8.14 5.15 12.61
N VAL A 14 7.23 5.44 13.55
CA VAL A 14 7.52 5.59 14.98
C VAL A 14 7.87 4.24 15.62
N CYS A 15 7.23 3.14 15.21
CA CYS A 15 7.60 1.80 15.67
C CYS A 15 9.05 1.44 15.26
N ILE A 16 9.47 1.84 14.07
CA ILE A 16 10.83 1.59 13.58
C ILE A 16 11.85 2.51 14.27
N ILE A 17 11.56 3.80 14.40
CA ILE A 17 12.44 4.76 15.10
C ILE A 17 12.59 4.42 16.59
N ARG A 18 11.54 3.93 17.26
CA ARG A 18 11.62 3.51 18.68
C ARG A 18 12.42 2.22 18.90
N ALA A 19 12.53 1.35 17.89
CA ALA A 19 13.43 0.21 17.94
C ALA A 19 14.92 0.65 17.99
N GLU A 20 15.28 1.76 17.34
CA GLU A 20 16.64 2.35 17.42
C GLU A 20 16.96 2.98 18.77
N ALA A 21 16.03 3.76 19.33
CA ALA A 21 16.24 4.41 20.63
C ALA A 21 16.47 3.39 21.76
N SER A 22 15.85 2.20 21.66
CA SER A 22 16.03 1.11 22.62
C SER A 22 17.41 0.44 22.51
N TYR A 23 18.00 0.41 21.31
CA TYR A 23 19.33 -0.15 21.07
C TYR A 23 20.45 0.79 21.56
N LEU A 24 20.29 2.10 21.38
CA LEU A 24 21.28 3.11 21.80
C LEU A 24 21.25 3.41 23.31
N ASN A 25 20.09 3.32 23.97
CA ASN A 25 19.97 3.56 25.42
C ASN A 25 20.56 2.45 26.30
N ASN A 26 20.89 1.28 25.74
CA ASN A 26 21.42 0.16 26.53
C ASN A 26 22.87 0.35 27.01
N LYS A 27 23.53 1.48 26.68
CA LYS A 27 24.90 1.79 27.12
C LYS A 27 25.03 2.87 28.21
N ARG A 28 23.93 3.46 28.68
CA ARG A 28 23.96 4.45 29.77
C ARG A 28 22.69 4.32 30.59
N TYR A 29 22.71 3.58 31.69
CA TYR A 29 21.94 3.85 32.93
C TYR A 29 22.21 2.70 33.91
N VAL A 30 23.34 2.81 34.60
CA VAL A 30 23.59 2.11 35.86
C VAL A 30 23.10 3.04 36.97
N TYR A 31 22.35 2.45 37.91
CA TYR A 31 21.82 3.04 39.15
C TYR A 31 20.57 3.95 39.07
N GLY A 32 19.42 3.32 39.29
CA GLY A 32 18.13 3.93 39.62
C GLY A 32 17.04 2.87 39.53
N ARG A 33 16.34 2.57 40.63
CA ARG A 33 15.31 1.52 40.71
C ARG A 33 14.32 1.63 39.55
N ARG A 34 14.40 0.72 38.57
CA ARG A 34 13.39 0.54 37.52
C ARG A 34 12.19 -0.19 38.15
N GLY A 35 11.02 0.44 38.14
CA GLY A 35 9.76 -0.33 38.14
C GLY A 35 9.74 -1.31 36.96
N PRO A 36 8.88 -2.32 36.94
CA PRO A 36 8.87 -3.32 35.86
C PRO A 36 8.81 -2.60 34.51
N SER A 37 9.85 -2.73 33.70
CA SER A 37 9.86 -2.13 32.37
C SER A 37 8.81 -2.85 31.54
N VAL A 38 7.71 -2.18 31.23
CA VAL A 38 6.77 -2.66 30.23
C VAL A 38 7.51 -2.60 28.90
N SER A 39 8.02 -3.74 28.44
CA SER A 39 8.65 -3.87 27.14
C SER A 39 7.56 -4.09 26.10
N HIS A 40 7.54 -3.27 25.05
CA HIS A 40 6.63 -3.47 23.92
C HIS A 40 7.14 -4.60 23.02
N ASN A 41 6.24 -5.50 22.61
CA ASN A 41 6.57 -6.53 21.63
C ASN A 41 6.52 -5.95 20.20
N TYR A 42 7.62 -5.34 19.78
CA TYR A 42 7.73 -4.71 18.45
C TYR A 42 7.66 -5.72 17.30
N ARG A 43 7.98 -6.99 17.54
CA ARG A 43 7.83 -8.04 16.53
C ARG A 43 6.35 -8.30 16.25
N ASP A 44 5.55 -8.51 17.29
CA ASP A 44 4.10 -8.67 17.17
C ASP A 44 3.44 -7.43 16.53
N ALA A 45 3.88 -6.22 16.93
CA ALA A 45 3.41 -4.98 16.33
C ALA A 45 3.73 -4.90 14.83
N LEU A 46 4.95 -5.25 14.41
CA LEU A 46 5.34 -5.28 12.99
C LEU A 46 4.51 -6.29 12.20
N THR A 47 4.36 -7.52 12.70
CA THR A 47 3.57 -8.57 12.04
C THR A 47 2.14 -8.10 11.82
N LYS A 48 1.49 -7.54 12.84
CA LYS A 48 0.11 -7.03 12.74
C LYS A 48 0.00 -5.82 11.83
N SER A 49 0.99 -4.94 11.85
CA SER A 49 0.99 -3.75 11.01
C SER A 49 1.14 -4.08 9.52
N ILE A 50 1.90 -5.12 9.17
CA ILE A 50 1.96 -5.62 7.79
C ILE A 50 0.69 -6.37 7.42
N LEU A 51 0.12 -7.14 8.37
CA LEU A 51 -1.13 -7.88 8.17
C LEU A 51 -2.33 -6.96 7.88
N PHE A 52 -2.34 -5.74 8.40
CA PHE A 52 -3.32 -4.71 8.08
C PHE A 52 -3.48 -4.51 6.56
N PHE A 53 -2.39 -4.46 5.81
CA PHE A 53 -2.45 -4.28 4.35
C PHE A 53 -3.16 -5.44 3.64
N GLU A 54 -3.06 -6.68 4.13
CA GLU A 54 -3.86 -7.78 3.59
C GLU A 54 -5.37 -7.57 3.80
N GLY A 55 -5.73 -6.95 4.91
CA GLY A 55 -7.10 -6.53 5.23
C GLY A 55 -7.64 -5.42 4.31
N GLN A 56 -6.77 -4.64 3.65
CA GLN A 56 -7.15 -3.53 2.77
C GLN A 56 -7.16 -3.89 1.29
N ARG A 57 -6.75 -5.09 0.87
CA ARG A 57 -6.62 -5.44 -0.55
C ARG A 57 -7.96 -5.36 -1.29
N SER A 58 -8.01 -4.72 -2.43
CA SER A 58 -9.11 -4.79 -3.40
C SER A 58 -8.72 -5.70 -4.56
N GLY A 59 -9.69 -6.28 -5.28
CA GLY A 59 -9.45 -7.19 -6.40
C GLY A 59 -9.56 -8.67 -6.02
N LYS A 60 -9.02 -9.53 -6.89
CA LYS A 60 -8.96 -10.97 -6.67
C LYS A 60 -7.84 -11.33 -5.70
N LEU A 61 -8.19 -11.82 -4.52
CA LEU A 61 -7.24 -12.07 -3.44
C LEU A 61 -6.36 -13.29 -3.74
N PRO A 62 -5.08 -13.27 -3.30
CA PRO A 62 -4.20 -14.39 -3.51
C PRO A 62 -4.57 -15.55 -2.56
N PRO A 63 -4.47 -16.83 -3.00
CA PRO A 63 -4.93 -17.98 -2.23
C PRO A 63 -4.18 -18.17 -0.89
N ASP A 64 -2.94 -17.68 -0.83
CA ASP A 64 -2.06 -17.72 0.34
C ASP A 64 -2.24 -16.53 1.30
N GLN A 65 -3.23 -15.65 1.07
CA GLN A 65 -3.57 -14.57 2.00
C GLN A 65 -3.88 -15.10 3.42
N ARG A 66 -3.37 -14.41 4.44
CA ARG A 66 -3.54 -14.76 5.86
C ARG A 66 -4.85 -14.23 6.44
N MET A 67 -5.33 -13.07 5.99
CA MET A 67 -6.63 -12.52 6.39
C MET A 67 -7.80 -13.25 5.71
N ARG A 68 -8.38 -14.25 6.41
CA ARG A 68 -9.41 -15.16 5.89
C ARG A 68 -10.85 -14.63 5.91
N TRP A 69 -11.10 -13.50 6.56
CA TRP A 69 -12.44 -12.89 6.60
C TRP A 69 -12.71 -11.96 5.40
N ARG A 70 -11.68 -11.65 4.59
CA ARG A 70 -11.78 -10.91 3.33
C ARG A 70 -12.02 -11.85 2.16
N GLY A 71 -12.78 -11.39 1.17
CA GLY A 71 -13.04 -12.07 -0.11
C GLY A 71 -12.71 -11.21 -1.32
N ASP A 72 -12.86 -11.79 -2.51
CA ASP A 72 -12.68 -11.08 -3.78
C ASP A 72 -13.67 -9.90 -3.89
N SER A 73 -13.17 -8.72 -4.27
CA SER A 73 -13.98 -7.51 -4.34
C SER A 73 -13.51 -6.59 -5.48
N GLY A 74 -14.34 -5.64 -5.93
CA GLY A 74 -13.93 -4.65 -6.96
C GLY A 74 -13.43 -5.28 -8.27
N LEU A 75 -13.98 -6.44 -8.66
CA LEU A 75 -13.50 -7.21 -9.82
C LEU A 75 -13.83 -6.56 -11.18
N SER A 76 -14.71 -5.56 -11.18
CA SER A 76 -15.14 -4.80 -12.36
C SER A 76 -14.51 -3.40 -12.43
N ASP A 77 -13.58 -3.06 -11.52
CA ASP A 77 -12.93 -1.76 -11.46
C ASP A 77 -12.26 -1.41 -12.80
N GLY A 78 -12.67 -0.29 -13.42
CA GLY A 78 -12.15 0.18 -14.71
C GLY A 78 -12.86 -0.35 -15.95
N SER A 79 -13.78 -1.30 -15.81
CA SER A 79 -14.50 -1.90 -16.95
C SER A 79 -15.25 -0.88 -17.82
N THR A 80 -15.83 0.17 -17.22
CA THR A 80 -16.53 1.24 -17.95
C THR A 80 -15.61 2.04 -18.87
N GLU A 81 -14.35 2.19 -18.49
CA GLU A 81 -13.30 2.89 -19.24
C GLU A 81 -12.44 1.92 -20.07
N ARG A 82 -12.78 0.62 -20.10
CA ARG A 82 -12.04 -0.45 -20.77
C ARG A 82 -10.59 -0.58 -20.31
N VAL A 83 -10.34 -0.34 -19.02
CA VAL A 83 -9.04 -0.54 -18.37
C VAL A 83 -9.16 -1.53 -17.22
N ASP A 84 -8.06 -2.22 -16.91
CA ASP A 84 -7.98 -3.04 -15.69
C ASP A 84 -7.51 -2.16 -14.52
N SER A 85 -8.44 -1.77 -13.65
CA SER A 85 -8.15 -1.07 -12.41
C SER A 85 -8.38 -1.95 -11.19
N THR A 86 -8.37 -3.29 -11.33
CA THR A 86 -8.47 -4.24 -10.21
C THR A 86 -7.16 -4.33 -9.42
N GLY A 87 -7.22 -4.66 -8.13
CA GLY A 87 -6.04 -4.75 -7.26
C GLY A 87 -5.91 -3.57 -6.29
N GLY A 88 -4.71 -3.33 -5.75
CA GLY A 88 -4.44 -2.17 -4.90
C GLY A 88 -5.13 -2.22 -3.53
N TYR A 89 -5.11 -1.10 -2.81
CA TYR A 89 -5.69 -1.00 -1.47
C TYR A 89 -6.90 -0.07 -1.42
N TYR A 90 -7.89 -0.44 -0.61
CA TYR A 90 -8.84 0.53 -0.08
C TYR A 90 -8.13 1.45 0.92
N ASP A 91 -8.48 2.73 0.91
CA ASP A 91 -7.70 3.78 1.58
C ASP A 91 -7.80 3.68 3.11
N GLU A 92 -9.02 3.65 3.65
CA GLU A 92 -9.25 3.61 5.09
C GLU A 92 -10.32 2.57 5.47
N GLY A 93 -11.42 3.01 6.09
CA GLY A 93 -12.59 2.19 6.38
C GLY A 93 -13.64 2.22 5.28
N ASP A 94 -13.32 2.85 4.16
CA ASP A 94 -14.15 2.99 2.96
C ASP A 94 -13.70 2.00 1.88
N ASN A 95 -14.39 1.97 0.73
CA ASN A 95 -14.01 1.12 -0.39
C ASN A 95 -13.51 1.92 -1.62
N VAL A 96 -13.11 3.17 -1.39
CA VAL A 96 -12.47 4.03 -2.40
C VAL A 96 -10.99 3.69 -2.50
N LYS A 97 -10.47 3.74 -3.72
CA LYS A 97 -9.03 3.61 -3.98
C LYS A 97 -8.47 4.98 -4.32
N PHE A 98 -7.88 5.65 -3.33
CA PHE A 98 -7.22 6.94 -3.54
C PHE A 98 -5.75 6.73 -3.93
N GLY A 99 -5.36 7.16 -5.13
CA GLY A 99 -4.05 6.89 -5.71
C GLY A 99 -2.90 7.57 -4.96
N LEU A 100 -3.07 8.81 -4.51
CA LEU A 100 -2.03 9.56 -3.79
C LEU A 100 -1.63 8.89 -2.46
N PRO A 101 -2.53 8.65 -1.49
CA PRO A 101 -2.15 7.98 -0.23
C PRO A 101 -1.68 6.54 -0.44
N MET A 102 -2.20 5.82 -1.45
CA MET A 102 -1.71 4.48 -1.80
C MET A 102 -0.27 4.52 -2.33
N ALA A 103 0.05 5.48 -3.21
CA ALA A 103 1.41 5.68 -3.70
C ALA A 103 2.36 6.05 -2.56
N PHE A 104 1.99 7.02 -1.73
CA PHE A 104 2.76 7.41 -0.54
C PHE A 104 3.03 6.23 0.40
N THR A 105 2.00 5.43 0.69
CA THR A 105 2.12 4.20 1.48
C THR A 105 3.12 3.23 0.87
N THR A 106 3.09 3.07 -0.46
CA THR A 106 4.01 2.19 -1.20
C THR A 106 5.45 2.70 -1.13
N THR A 107 5.67 4.00 -1.27
CA THR A 107 6.97 4.65 -1.10
C THR A 107 7.53 4.37 0.31
N MET A 108 6.72 4.61 1.35
CA MET A 108 7.15 4.46 2.74
C MET A 108 7.39 3.00 3.14
N LEU A 109 6.56 2.06 2.67
CA LEU A 109 6.81 0.63 2.87
C LEU A 109 8.09 0.18 2.18
N SER A 110 8.33 0.65 0.95
CA SER A 110 9.53 0.32 0.18
C SER A 110 10.78 0.87 0.85
N TRP A 111 10.75 2.13 1.29
CA TRP A 111 11.85 2.72 2.06
C TRP A 111 12.09 1.97 3.37
N SER A 112 11.03 1.59 4.09
CA SER A 112 11.15 0.77 5.30
C SER A 112 11.87 -0.56 5.04
N VAL A 113 11.53 -1.25 3.94
CA VAL A 113 12.20 -2.49 3.55
C VAL A 113 13.67 -2.26 3.15
N LEU A 114 13.96 -1.16 2.46
CA LEU A 114 15.33 -0.81 2.06
C LEU A 114 16.23 -0.56 3.28
N GLU A 115 15.75 0.25 4.23
CA GLU A 115 16.53 0.67 5.39
C GLU A 115 16.57 -0.41 6.48
N PHE A 116 15.43 -1.07 6.74
CA PHE A 116 15.24 -1.92 7.91
C PHE A 116 14.94 -3.37 7.58
N GLY A 117 14.97 -3.79 6.31
CA GLY A 117 14.60 -5.13 5.88
C GLY A 117 15.37 -6.25 6.58
N GLY A 118 16.65 -6.03 6.88
CA GLY A 118 17.49 -6.98 7.64
C GLY A 118 17.01 -7.23 9.09
N ARG A 119 16.19 -6.33 9.64
CA ARG A 119 15.61 -6.43 11.00
C ARG A 119 14.18 -6.96 11.02
N MET A 120 13.53 -7.12 9.86
CA MET A 120 12.13 -7.57 9.76
C MET A 120 11.97 -9.09 9.95
N GLY A 121 13.06 -9.88 9.86
CA GLY A 121 13.02 -11.33 10.02
C GLY A 121 12.01 -11.99 9.07
N ASN A 122 11.09 -12.79 9.61
CA ASN A 122 10.09 -13.52 8.82
C ASN A 122 9.06 -12.58 8.16
N ASP A 123 8.89 -11.36 8.67
CA ASP A 123 7.93 -10.40 8.12
C ASP A 123 8.44 -9.67 6.87
N LEU A 124 9.74 -9.78 6.54
CA LEU A 124 10.32 -9.16 5.34
C LEU A 124 9.58 -9.59 4.06
N GLN A 125 9.26 -10.87 3.92
CA GLN A 125 8.55 -11.35 2.73
C GLN A 125 7.11 -10.84 2.69
N HIS A 126 6.45 -10.72 3.84
CA HIS A 126 5.11 -10.15 3.92
C HIS A 126 5.10 -8.66 3.58
N ALA A 127 6.10 -7.90 4.05
CA ALA A 127 6.29 -6.49 3.68
C ALA A 127 6.51 -6.33 2.18
N ARG A 128 7.38 -7.16 1.57
CA ARG A 128 7.58 -7.19 0.12
C ARG A 128 6.32 -7.55 -0.66
N ASN A 129 5.52 -8.50 -0.18
CA ASN A 129 4.24 -8.83 -0.80
C ASN A 129 3.23 -7.68 -0.69
N ALA A 130 3.26 -6.90 0.41
CA ALA A 130 2.43 -5.71 0.55
C ALA A 130 2.85 -4.60 -0.42
N ILE A 131 4.15 -4.36 -0.59
CA ILE A 131 4.68 -3.41 -1.59
C ILE A 131 4.27 -3.85 -3.00
N ARG A 132 4.47 -5.13 -3.34
CA ARG A 132 4.15 -5.67 -4.67
C ARG A 132 2.68 -5.44 -5.02
N TRP A 133 1.77 -5.71 -4.07
CA TRP A 133 0.34 -5.57 -4.31
C TRP A 133 -0.06 -4.16 -4.75
N ALA A 134 0.49 -3.13 -4.12
CA ALA A 134 0.25 -1.75 -4.51
C ALA A 134 1.01 -1.37 -5.78
N ALA A 135 2.29 -1.77 -5.92
CA ALA A 135 3.09 -1.47 -7.10
C ALA A 135 2.46 -2.06 -8.38
N ASP A 136 1.96 -3.30 -8.33
CA ASP A 136 1.26 -3.94 -9.46
C ASP A 136 0.02 -3.13 -9.86
N TYR A 137 -0.73 -2.58 -8.91
CA TYR A 137 -1.85 -1.67 -9.20
C TYR A 137 -1.40 -0.32 -9.79
N LEU A 138 -0.34 0.29 -9.24
CA LEU A 138 0.20 1.55 -9.76
C LEU A 138 0.76 1.40 -11.19
N LEU A 139 1.30 0.21 -11.53
CA LEU A 139 1.70 -0.12 -12.90
C LEU A 139 0.49 -0.16 -13.84
N LYS A 140 -0.63 -0.77 -13.43
CA LYS A 140 -1.88 -0.72 -14.21
C LYS A 140 -2.39 0.71 -14.39
N ALA A 141 -2.37 1.49 -13.31
CA ALA A 141 -2.80 2.89 -13.30
C ALA A 141 -1.99 3.78 -14.26
N THR A 142 -0.74 3.40 -14.57
CA THR A 142 0.20 4.14 -15.45
C THR A 142 0.41 3.47 -16.81
N ALA A 143 -0.34 2.41 -17.13
CA ALA A 143 -0.12 1.61 -18.34
C ALA A 143 -0.47 2.34 -19.66
N HIS A 144 -1.19 3.47 -19.59
CA HIS A 144 -1.63 4.23 -20.75
C HIS A 144 -0.77 5.49 -20.93
N PRO A 145 -0.03 5.63 -22.05
CA PRO A 145 0.83 6.79 -22.26
C PRO A 145 0.08 8.13 -22.13
N GLY A 146 0.64 9.04 -21.33
CA GLY A 146 0.06 10.38 -21.11
C GLY A 146 -1.18 10.40 -20.21
N THR A 147 -1.54 9.29 -19.58
CA THR A 147 -2.67 9.18 -18.65
C THR A 147 -2.26 8.44 -17.39
N ILE A 148 -2.69 8.93 -16.23
CA ILE A 148 -2.56 8.20 -14.96
C ILE A 148 -3.94 8.10 -14.32
N TYR A 149 -4.39 6.88 -14.02
CA TYR A 149 -5.63 6.65 -13.28
C TYR A 149 -5.36 6.80 -11.78
N VAL A 150 -6.03 7.75 -11.14
CA VAL A 150 -5.67 8.22 -9.79
C VAL A 150 -6.71 7.89 -8.74
N GLN A 151 -7.91 7.46 -9.15
CA GLN A 151 -8.97 7.09 -8.21
C GLN A 151 -9.95 6.07 -8.81
N VAL A 152 -10.44 5.16 -7.98
CA VAL A 152 -11.59 4.30 -8.29
C VAL A 152 -12.61 4.41 -7.16
N GLY A 153 -13.87 4.70 -7.51
CA GLY A 153 -14.97 4.93 -6.56
C GLY A 153 -15.34 6.40 -6.45
N ASP A 154 -16.65 6.68 -6.40
CA ASP A 154 -17.15 7.99 -5.98
C ASP A 154 -17.19 8.04 -4.44
N PRO A 155 -16.45 8.94 -3.78
CA PRO A 155 -16.34 8.94 -2.32
C PRO A 155 -17.63 9.33 -1.63
N ASN A 156 -18.47 10.17 -2.24
CA ASN A 156 -19.72 10.57 -1.61
C ASN A 156 -20.75 9.44 -1.64
N MET A 157 -20.71 8.60 -2.67
CA MET A 157 -21.59 7.43 -2.77
C MET A 157 -21.08 6.29 -1.89
N ASP A 158 -19.77 6.02 -1.91
CA ASP A 158 -19.14 5.02 -1.05
C ASP A 158 -19.39 5.31 0.43
N HIS A 159 -19.17 6.55 0.88
CA HIS A 159 -19.31 6.92 2.30
C HIS A 159 -20.76 7.03 2.80
N LYS A 160 -21.75 6.91 1.90
CA LYS A 160 -23.17 6.79 2.29
C LYS A 160 -23.57 5.36 2.63
N CYS A 161 -22.76 4.38 2.26
CA CYS A 161 -23.05 2.97 2.44
C CYS A 161 -22.08 2.37 3.46
N TRP A 162 -22.62 1.66 4.45
CA TRP A 162 -21.82 0.85 5.37
C TRP A 162 -21.92 -0.61 4.94
N GLU A 163 -21.00 -1.03 4.09
CA GLU A 163 -21.05 -2.33 3.46
C GLU A 163 -19.69 -3.01 3.39
N ARG A 164 -19.70 -4.33 3.20
CA ARG A 164 -18.49 -5.09 2.95
C ARG A 164 -18.01 -4.81 1.51
N PRO A 165 -16.69 -4.76 1.25
CA PRO A 165 -16.18 -4.59 -0.11
C PRO A 165 -16.67 -5.70 -1.06
N GLU A 166 -16.94 -6.91 -0.55
CA GLU A 166 -17.43 -8.03 -1.33
C GLU A 166 -18.88 -7.87 -1.81
N ASP A 167 -19.66 -6.98 -1.20
CA ASP A 167 -21.09 -6.75 -1.49
C ASP A 167 -21.37 -5.41 -2.20
N MET A 168 -20.33 -4.65 -2.56
CA MET A 168 -20.48 -3.28 -3.08
C MET A 168 -21.43 -3.16 -4.26
N ASP A 169 -22.39 -2.26 -4.14
CA ASP A 169 -23.30 -1.86 -5.22
C ASP A 169 -23.18 -0.38 -5.63
N THR A 170 -22.28 0.36 -4.98
CA THR A 170 -22.03 1.78 -5.25
C THR A 170 -21.27 2.01 -6.57
N PRO A 171 -21.44 3.17 -7.24
CA PRO A 171 -20.71 3.48 -8.47
C PRO A 171 -19.18 3.49 -8.29
N ARG A 172 -18.49 2.67 -9.08
CA ARG A 172 -17.02 2.53 -9.08
C ARG A 172 -16.34 3.26 -10.25
N SER A 173 -16.71 4.51 -10.46
CA SER A 173 -16.13 5.39 -11.50
C SER A 173 -14.62 5.50 -11.36
N VAL A 174 -13.91 5.58 -12.49
CA VAL A 174 -12.45 5.76 -12.51
C VAL A 174 -12.11 7.19 -12.92
N TYR A 175 -11.23 7.83 -12.17
CA TYR A 175 -10.75 9.19 -12.43
C TYR A 175 -9.30 9.16 -12.88
N LYS A 176 -8.93 10.10 -13.76
CA LYS A 176 -7.60 10.18 -14.35
C LYS A 176 -7.07 11.60 -14.40
N ILE A 177 -5.76 11.72 -14.50
CA ILE A 177 -5.05 12.94 -14.86
C ILE A 177 -4.37 12.74 -16.21
N ASP A 178 -4.22 13.84 -16.94
CA ASP A 178 -3.59 13.91 -18.25
C ASP A 178 -3.00 15.32 -18.48
N ALA A 179 -2.50 15.60 -19.68
CA ALA A 179 -1.91 16.89 -20.01
C ALA A 179 -2.92 18.06 -19.95
N GLN A 180 -4.22 17.78 -20.08
CA GLN A 180 -5.29 18.78 -20.01
C GLN A 180 -5.84 18.95 -18.59
N ASN A 181 -5.77 17.88 -17.78
CA ASN A 181 -6.24 17.81 -16.40
C ASN A 181 -5.07 17.32 -15.51
N PRO A 182 -4.10 18.20 -15.20
CA PRO A 182 -2.85 17.80 -14.56
C PRO A 182 -3.02 17.47 -13.07
N GLY A 183 -2.13 16.62 -12.54
CA GLY A 183 -2.01 16.29 -11.12
C GLY A 183 -0.58 15.90 -10.76
N SER A 184 0.31 16.89 -10.68
CA SER A 184 1.75 16.65 -10.51
C SER A 184 2.11 15.99 -9.18
N ASP A 185 1.34 16.24 -8.13
CA ASP A 185 1.49 15.63 -6.81
C ASP A 185 1.29 14.10 -6.87
N VAL A 186 0.13 13.63 -7.32
CA VAL A 186 -0.15 12.19 -7.43
C VAL A 186 0.70 11.52 -8.51
N ALA A 187 1.02 12.23 -9.60
CA ALA A 187 1.94 11.71 -10.62
C ALA A 187 3.35 11.50 -10.06
N SER A 188 3.89 12.48 -9.35
CA SER A 188 5.23 12.41 -8.77
C SER A 188 5.32 11.39 -7.63
N GLU A 189 4.30 11.29 -6.77
CA GLU A 189 4.27 10.28 -5.72
C GLU A 189 4.13 8.86 -6.29
N THR A 190 3.33 8.68 -7.36
CA THR A 190 3.25 7.40 -8.07
C THR A 190 4.59 7.01 -8.67
N ALA A 191 5.32 7.96 -9.26
CA ALA A 191 6.67 7.73 -9.76
C ALA A 191 7.65 7.37 -8.64
N ALA A 192 7.60 8.08 -7.51
CA ALA A 192 8.41 7.79 -6.32
C ALA A 192 8.13 6.38 -5.77
N ALA A 193 6.85 6.00 -5.69
CA ALA A 193 6.41 4.69 -5.23
C ALA A 193 6.97 3.55 -6.11
N LEU A 194 6.84 3.68 -7.43
CA LEU A 194 7.33 2.67 -8.37
C LEU A 194 8.86 2.59 -8.37
N ALA A 195 9.55 3.73 -8.29
CA ALA A 195 11.01 3.77 -8.19
C ALA A 195 11.50 3.12 -6.88
N ALA A 196 10.92 3.49 -5.73
CA ALA A 196 11.25 2.92 -4.43
C ALA A 196 10.96 1.42 -4.38
N ALA A 197 9.79 1.00 -4.89
CA ALA A 197 9.43 -0.41 -4.96
C ALA A 197 10.45 -1.18 -5.79
N SER A 198 10.88 -0.67 -6.95
CA SER A 198 11.88 -1.34 -7.80
C SER A 198 13.21 -1.63 -7.10
N MET A 199 13.64 -0.76 -6.18
CA MET A 199 14.86 -0.95 -5.39
C MET A 199 14.69 -1.98 -4.27
N GLY A 200 13.48 -2.10 -3.70
CA GLY A 200 13.18 -3.00 -2.58
C GLY A 200 13.11 -4.50 -2.94
N PHE A 201 13.07 -4.82 -4.23
CA PHE A 201 13.07 -6.20 -4.74
C PHE A 201 14.46 -6.63 -5.21
N PRO A 202 14.91 -7.84 -4.84
CA PRO A 202 16.16 -8.37 -5.37
C PRO A 202 16.05 -8.64 -6.88
N ILE A 203 17.16 -8.53 -7.59
CA ILE A 203 17.27 -8.70 -9.06
C ILE A 203 16.63 -10.02 -9.56
N ASN A 204 16.65 -11.07 -8.75
CA ASN A 204 16.11 -12.40 -9.11
C ASN A 204 14.60 -12.56 -8.82
N ARG A 205 13.95 -11.55 -8.25
CA ARG A 205 12.49 -11.47 -8.07
C ARG A 205 12.02 -10.05 -8.41
N PRO A 206 12.23 -9.59 -9.66
CA PRO A 206 11.84 -8.25 -10.05
C PRO A 206 10.33 -8.07 -9.83
N LEU A 207 9.89 -6.82 -9.68
CA LEU A 207 8.50 -6.50 -9.98
C LEU A 207 8.22 -7.05 -11.39
N LEU A 208 7.20 -7.89 -11.51
CA LEU A 208 6.78 -8.36 -12.82
C LEU A 208 6.21 -7.12 -13.52
N PHE A 209 7.05 -6.46 -14.34
CA PHE A 209 6.58 -5.53 -15.34
C PHE A 209 5.75 -6.33 -16.33
N ALA A 210 4.48 -6.58 -16.01
CA ALA A 210 3.50 -6.97 -17.01
C ALA A 210 3.23 -5.73 -17.86
N ALA A 211 4.20 -5.36 -18.70
CA ALA A 211 3.88 -4.67 -19.92
C ALA A 211 2.94 -5.62 -20.66
N SER A 212 1.66 -5.27 -20.74
CA SER A 212 0.76 -5.87 -21.71
C SER A 212 1.53 -5.86 -23.05
N PRO A 213 1.67 -7.00 -23.74
CA PRO A 213 2.41 -7.02 -25.00
C PRO A 213 1.75 -5.99 -25.90
N ALA A 214 2.47 -4.91 -26.20
CA ALA A 214 2.10 -4.01 -27.26
C ALA A 214 1.99 -4.90 -28.51
N ASN A 215 0.77 -5.09 -29.00
CA ASN A 215 0.53 -5.64 -30.32
C ASN A 215 1.10 -4.65 -31.33
N CYS A 216 2.41 -4.71 -31.54
CA CYS A 216 3.06 -4.17 -32.72
C CYS A 216 2.80 -5.14 -33.87
N ASN A 217 1.61 -5.06 -34.46
CA ASN A 217 1.42 -5.43 -35.85
C ASN A 217 0.99 -4.16 -36.58
N ALA A 218 1.92 -3.68 -37.41
CA ALA A 218 1.62 -2.82 -38.55
C ALA A 218 0.83 -3.61 -39.61
#